data_AF-A0A7W1YNR1-F1
#
_entry.id   AF-A0A7W1YNR1-F1
#
_cell.length_a   1.000
_cell.length_b   1.000
_cell.length_c   1.000
_cell.angle_alpha   90.00
_cell.angle_beta   90.00
_cell.angle_gamma   90.00
#
_symmetry.space_group_name_H-M   'P 1'
#
loop_
_entity.id
_entity.type
_entity.pdbx_description
1 polymer ?
#
loop_
_entity_poly.entity_id
_entity_poly.type
_entity_poly.pdbx_seq_one_letter_code
_entity_poly.pdbx_strand_id
1 'polypeptide(L)' 'MSTAGMPTVRLTDPTPRWEYRVASLDVSGFFGPHVQLDDIDTYLNQAGNEGWELVAVTPVTRGEGTTSQLLITLKRIRQA' A
#
# COMPACT_ATOMS: atom_id res chain seq x y z
N MET A 1 24.81 44.08 14.06
CA MET A 1 24.61 42.91 13.19
C MET A 1 24.02 41.80 14.04
N SER A 2 22.74 41.46 13.84
CA SER A 2 22.01 40.49 14.66
C SER A 2 21.97 39.15 13.93
N THR A 3 22.62 38.14 14.50
CA THR A 3 22.56 36.75 14.02
C THR A 3 21.24 36.15 14.51
N ALA A 4 20.21 36.13 13.68
CA ALA A 4 19.01 35.36 13.96
C ALA A 4 19.38 33.87 13.96
N GLY A 5 19.44 33.26 15.15
CA GLY A 5 19.70 31.83 15.31
C GLY A 5 18.60 31.00 14.66
N MET A 6 19.00 29.99 13.89
CA MET A 6 18.09 29.04 13.22
C MET A 6 17.24 28.29 14.26
N PRO A 7 15.90 28.22 14.10
CA PRO A 7 15.08 27.43 14.99
C PRO A 7 15.44 25.95 14.84
N THR A 8 15.96 25.35 15.92
CA THR A 8 16.30 23.93 15.96
C THR A 8 15.09 23.15 16.48
N VAL A 9 14.44 22.38 15.61
CA VAL A 9 13.38 21.44 16.01
C VAL A 9 14.04 20.15 16.49
N ARG A 10 13.80 19.76 17.74
CA ARG A 10 14.18 18.45 18.28
C ARG A 10 13.10 17.45 17.90
N LEU A 11 13.40 16.53 16.98
CA LEU A 11 12.56 15.38 16.70
C LEU A 11 12.65 14.43 17.91
N THR A 12 11.79 14.62 18.91
CA THR A 12 11.79 13.82 20.14
C THR A 12 11.12 12.46 19.99
N ASP A 13 10.40 12.24 18.89
CA ASP A 13 9.73 10.98 18.61
C ASP A 13 10.58 10.15 17.64
N PRO A 14 10.96 8.90 17.98
CA PRO A 14 11.58 8.02 17.02
C PRO A 14 10.63 7.87 15.83
N THR A 15 11.17 8.06 14.62
CA THR A 15 10.38 7.89 13.40
C THR A 15 9.67 6.53 13.45
N PRO A 16 8.33 6.48 13.27
CA PRO A 16 7.60 5.22 13.37
C PRO A 16 8.22 4.22 12.39
N ARG A 17 8.54 3.03 12.91
CA ARG A 17 9.00 1.92 12.07
C ARG A 17 7.79 1.35 11.35
N TRP A 18 7.88 1.20 10.03
CA TRP A 18 6.79 0.66 9.21
C TRP A 18 6.91 -0.85 9.03
N GLU A 19 5.78 -1.54 9.12
CA GLU A 19 5.56 -2.89 8.61
C GLU A 19 4.86 -2.78 7.26
N TYR A 20 5.28 -3.57 6.27
CA TYR A 20 4.72 -3.58 4.93
C TYR A 20 4.15 -4.96 4.61
N ARG A 21 3.02 -4.96 3.90
CA ARG A 21 2.36 -6.17 3.37
C ARG A 21 2.13 -5.98 1.88
N VAL A 22 2.42 -7.02 1.10
CA VAL A 22 2.13 -7.07 -0.33
C VAL A 22 1.19 -8.25 -0.58
N ALA A 23 0.05 -7.99 -1.19
CA ALA A 23 -0.88 -9.01 -1.67
C ALA A 23 -0.89 -9.03 -3.19
N SER A 24 -1.10 -10.22 -3.78
CA SER A 24 -1.32 -10.39 -5.21
C SER A 24 -2.74 -10.86 -5.43
N LEU A 25 -3.45 -10.22 -6.36
CA LEU A 25 -4.77 -10.62 -6.82
C LEU A 25 -4.67 -11.02 -8.28
N ASP A 26 -5.06 -12.26 -8.59
CA ASP A 26 -5.11 -12.74 -9.95
C ASP A 26 -6.28 -12.12 -10.70
N VAL A 27 -5.98 -11.59 -11.88
CA VAL A 27 -6.97 -11.09 -12.82
C VAL A 27 -7.34 -12.24 -13.75
N SER A 28 -8.22 -13.15 -13.33
CA SER A 28 -8.59 -14.34 -14.10
C SER A 28 -10.10 -14.41 -14.42
N GLY A 29 -10.44 -14.79 -15.66
CA GLY A 29 -11.82 -14.98 -16.12
C GLY A 29 -11.84 -15.58 -17.53
N PHE A 30 -12.74 -16.54 -17.77
CA PHE A 30 -12.83 -17.30 -19.05
C PHE A 30 -13.27 -16.44 -20.25
N PHE A 31 -13.73 -15.21 -20.00
CA PHE A 31 -14.17 -14.22 -20.99
C PHE A 31 -13.43 -12.87 -20.90
N GLY A 32 -12.26 -12.83 -20.27
CA GLY A 32 -11.44 -11.63 -20.10
C GLY A 32 -11.05 -11.35 -18.65
N PRO A 33 -10.26 -10.29 -18.40
CA PRO A 33 -9.80 -9.94 -17.06
C PRO A 33 -10.98 -9.52 -16.17
N HIS A 34 -11.54 -10.47 -15.41
CA HIS A 34 -12.58 -10.18 -14.42
C HIS A 34 -11.91 -10.11 -13.04
N VAL A 35 -11.61 -8.89 -12.61
CA VAL A 35 -11.33 -8.63 -11.21
C VAL A 35 -12.69 -8.51 -10.54
N GLN A 36 -13.03 -9.44 -9.64
CA GLN A 36 -14.22 -9.28 -8.81
C GLN A 36 -13.98 -8.10 -7.88
N LEU A 37 -14.62 -6.96 -8.17
CA LEU A 37 -14.46 -5.72 -7.39
C LEU A 37 -14.84 -5.96 -5.92
N ASP A 38 -15.84 -6.81 -5.68
CA ASP A 38 -16.27 -7.19 -4.33
C ASP A 38 -15.15 -7.87 -3.51
N ASP A 39 -14.28 -8.66 -4.15
CA ASP A 39 -13.14 -9.31 -3.50
C ASP A 39 -12.07 -8.26 -3.10
N ILE A 40 -11.83 -7.26 -3.96
CA ILE A 40 -10.93 -6.14 -3.65
C ILE A 40 -11.48 -5.32 -2.49
N ASP A 41 -12.76 -4.94 -2.57
CA ASP A 41 -13.40 -4.12 -1.53
C ASP A 41 -13.41 -4.85 -0.19
N THR A 42 -13.73 -6.13 -0.19
CA THR A 42 -13.68 -6.97 1.02
C THR A 42 -12.27 -7.01 1.60
N TYR A 43 -11.26 -7.26 0.76
CA TYR A 43 -9.86 -7.30 1.18
C TYR A 43 -9.39 -5.96 1.76
N LEU A 44 -9.65 -4.85 1.07
CA LEU A 44 -9.21 -3.52 1.50
C LEU A 44 -9.91 -3.05 2.77
N ASN A 45 -11.21 -3.33 2.92
CA ASN A 45 -11.94 -3.01 4.15
C ASN A 45 -11.45 -3.85 5.33
N GLN A 46 -11.22 -5.15 5.14
CA GLN A 46 -10.62 -5.98 6.19
C GLN A 46 -9.23 -5.48 6.58
N ALA A 47 -8.40 -5.13 5.60
CA ALA A 47 -7.07 -4.57 5.83
C ALA A 47 -7.13 -3.25 6.61
N GLY A 48 -8.06 -2.35 6.27
CA GLY A 48 -8.28 -1.10 6.99
C GLY A 48 -8.67 -1.34 8.45
N ASN A 49 -9.56 -2.30 8.71
CA ASN A 49 -9.96 -2.70 10.07
C ASN A 49 -8.78 -3.28 10.89
N GLU A 50 -7.81 -3.91 10.22
CA GLU A 50 -6.56 -4.41 10.82
C GLU A 50 -5.48 -3.32 11.01
N GLY A 51 -5.78 -2.07 10.64
CA GLY A 51 -4.86 -0.93 10.76
C GLY A 51 -3.87 -0.77 9.61
N TRP A 52 -4.09 -1.46 8.48
CA TRP A 52 -3.29 -1.29 7.27
C TRP A 52 -3.80 -0.12 6.43
N GLU A 53 -2.86 0.68 5.93
CA GLU A 53 -3.09 1.78 4.98
C GLU A 53 -2.62 1.36 3.60
N LEU A 54 -3.46 1.55 2.58
CA LEU A 54 -3.10 1.31 1.17
C LEU A 54 -2.04 2.32 0.71
N VAL A 55 -0.94 1.84 0.15
CA VAL A 55 0.16 2.65 -0.36
C VAL A 55 0.15 2.71 -1.88
N ALA A 56 -0.01 1.56 -2.54
CA ALA A 56 0.05 1.47 -3.99
C ALA A 56 -0.69 0.23 -4.50
N VAL A 57 -1.20 0.34 -5.74
CA VAL A 57 -1.68 -0.79 -6.54
C VAL A 57 -0.88 -0.81 -7.83
N THR A 58 -0.16 -1.90 -8.09
CA THR A 58 0.72 -2.04 -9.25
C THR A 58 0.21 -3.17 -10.15
N PRO A 59 -0.18 -2.89 -11.40
CA PRO A 59 -0.56 -3.93 -12.34
C PRO A 59 0.67 -4.68 -12.84
N VAL A 60 0.59 -6.02 -12.86
CA VAL A 60 1.61 -6.90 -13.45
C VAL A 60 1.11 -7.37 -14.80
N THR A 61 1.73 -6.86 -15.86
CA THR A 61 1.42 -7.22 -17.23
C THR A 61 2.17 -8.49 -17.64
N ARG A 62 1.48 -9.40 -18.32
CA ARG A 62 2.10 -10.44 -19.15
C ARG A 62 2.33 -9.88 -20.55
N GLY A 63 3.14 -10.60 -21.34
CA GLY A 63 3.38 -10.26 -22.74
C GLY A 63 2.07 -9.93 -23.49
N GLU A 64 2.17 -9.06 -24.49
CA GLU A 64 1.02 -8.57 -25.29
C GLU A 64 0.05 -7.62 -24.53
N GLY A 65 0.48 -7.01 -23.42
CA GLY A 65 -0.27 -5.92 -22.78
C GLY A 65 -1.43 -6.36 -21.90
N THR A 66 -1.58 -7.67 -21.66
CA THR A 66 -2.62 -8.20 -20.78
C THR A 66 -2.19 -8.10 -19.32
N THR A 67 -2.98 -7.45 -18.47
CA THR A 67 -2.74 -7.45 -17.01
C THR A 67 -3.12 -8.80 -16.42
N SER A 68 -2.17 -9.45 -15.76
CA SER A 68 -2.36 -10.76 -15.15
C SER A 68 -2.65 -10.71 -13.67
N GLN A 69 -2.08 -9.73 -12.96
CA GLN A 69 -2.20 -9.60 -11.51
C GLN A 69 -2.22 -8.13 -11.10
N LEU A 70 -2.81 -7.87 -9.93
CA LEU A 70 -2.68 -6.61 -9.22
C LEU A 70 -1.88 -6.86 -7.93
N LEU A 71 -0.77 -6.15 -7.77
CA LEU A 71 -0.02 -6.13 -6.51
C LEU A 71 -0.51 -4.96 -5.66
N ILE A 72 -1.04 -5.27 -4.48
CA ILE A 72 -1.51 -4.29 -3.51
C ILE A 72 -0.46 -4.17 -2.41
N THR A 73 0.12 -2.99 -2.27
CA THR A 73 1.09 -2.67 -1.21
C THR A 73 0.41 -1.88 -0.11
N LEU A 74 0.54 -2.36 1.13
CA LEU A 74 0.01 -1.70 2.32
C LEU A 74 1.12 -1.47 3.34
N LYS A 75 0.92 -0.48 4.21
CA LYS A 75 1.78 -0.20 5.36
C LYS A 75 0.98 -0.09 6.64
N ARG A 76 1.61 -0.34 7.78
CA ARG A 76 1.11 0.05 9.11
C ARG A 76 2.28 0.34 10.05
N ILE A 77 2.00 1.03 11.15
CA ILE A 77 3.00 1.19 12.22
C ILE A 77 3.34 -0.21 12.74
N ARG A 78 4.62 -0.57 12.72
CA ARG A 78 5.10 -1.83 13.29
C ARG A 78 4.80 -1.82 14.79
N GLN A 79 4.00 -2.78 15.23
CA GLN A 79 3.81 -3.00 16.66
C GLN A 79 5.14 -3.47 17.28
N ALA A 80 5.46 -2.91 18.45
CA ALA A 80 6.72 -3.16 19.16
C ALA A 80 6.86 -4.61 19.60
#